data_AF-A0A6C1BAB5-F1
#
_entry.id   AF-A0A6C1BAB5-F1
#
_cell.length_a   1.000
_cell.length_b   1.000
_cell.length_c   1.000
_cell.angle_alpha   90.00
_cell.angle_beta   90.00
_cell.angle_gamma   90.00
#
_symmetry.space_group_name_H-M   'P 1'
#
loop_
_entity.id
_entity.type
_entity.pdbx_description
1 polymer ?
#
loop_
_entity_poly.entity_id
_entity_poly.type
_entity_poly.pdbx_seq_one_letter_code
_entity_poly.pdbx_strand_id
1 'polypeptide(L)'
;MRSPDPQQIARFKIHLRRVTGINLNTQRFIDDAAYATAMLDRAESVDDETLVALAVAMRLAAGGGTAAPAEAAIEPRTKADGRKYLFGARGG
;
A
#
# COMPACT_ATOMS: atom_id res chain seq x y z
N MET A 1 3.95 9.71 -18.59
CA MET A 1 3.89 9.49 -17.12
C MET A 1 2.53 8.91 -16.79
N ARG A 2 2.45 7.74 -16.15
CA ARG A 2 1.16 7.19 -15.68
C ARG A 2 0.82 7.90 -14.38
N SER A 3 -0.34 8.54 -14.32
CA SER A 3 -0.78 9.23 -13.10
C SER A 3 -0.95 8.22 -11.96
N PRO A 4 -0.53 8.55 -10.72
CA PRO A 4 -0.72 7.67 -9.57
C PRO A 4 -2.21 7.36 -9.36
N ASP A 5 -2.52 6.12 -8.97
CA ASP A 5 -3.89 5.68 -8.73
C ASP A 5 -4.52 6.52 -7.60
N PRO A 6 -5.73 7.09 -7.79
CA PRO A 6 -6.42 7.87 -6.77
C PRO A 6 -6.51 7.18 -5.40
N GLN A 7 -6.62 5.84 -5.38
CA GLN A 7 -6.64 5.10 -4.10
C GLN A 7 -5.30 5.15 -3.38
N GLN A 8 -4.18 5.11 -4.10
CA GLN A 8 -2.84 5.25 -3.51
C GLN A 8 -2.64 6.65 -2.92
N ILE A 9 -3.09 7.69 -3.62
CA ILE A 9 -3.02 9.08 -3.14
C ILE A 9 -3.84 9.25 -1.86
N ALA A 10 -5.04 8.66 -1.81
CA ALA A 10 -5.89 8.70 -0.62
C ALA A 10 -5.24 8.00 0.58
N ARG A 11 -4.69 6.79 0.37
CA ARG A 11 -4.00 6.02 1.43
C ARG A 11 -2.79 6.78 1.95
N PHE A 12 -1.95 7.31 1.05
CA PHE A 12 -0.80 8.13 1.40
C PHE A 12 -1.21 9.36 2.22
N LYS A 13 -2.20 10.12 1.75
CA LYS A 13 -2.70 11.30 2.48
C LYS A 13 -3.18 10.97 3.89
N ILE A 14 -3.93 9.88 4.05
CA ILE A 14 -4.46 9.47 5.36
C ILE A 14 -3.32 9.06 6.29
N HIS A 15 -2.36 8.25 5.82
CA HIS A 15 -1.22 7.82 6.63
C HIS A 15 -0.30 8.99 6.98
N LEU A 16 0.03 9.85 6.02
CA LEU A 16 0.84 11.04 6.25
C LEU A 16 0.24 11.91 7.36
N ARG A 17 -1.07 12.15 7.32
CA ARG A 17 -1.77 12.93 8.35
C ARG A 17 -1.74 12.23 9.71
N ARG A 18 -1.92 10.91 9.77
CA ARG A 18 -1.94 10.16 11.02
C ARG A 18 -0.57 10.13 11.71
N VAL A 19 0.50 9.97 10.94
CA VAL A 19 1.85 9.81 11.47
C VAL A 19 2.52 11.15 11.75
N THR A 20 2.36 12.13 10.84
CA THR A 20 3.10 13.41 10.90
C THR A 20 2.23 14.61 11.27
N GLY A 21 0.90 14.46 11.30
CA GLY A 21 -0.04 15.58 11.44
C GLY A 21 -0.21 16.43 10.18
N ILE A 22 0.57 16.18 9.12
CA ILE A 22 0.56 17.00 7.89
C ILE A 22 -0.68 16.69 7.05
N ASN A 23 -1.40 17.74 6.66
CA ASN A 23 -2.52 17.62 5.72
C ASN A 23 -2.03 17.82 4.27
N LEU A 24 -2.08 16.75 3.48
CA LEU A 24 -1.68 16.78 2.07
C LEU A 24 -2.68 17.59 1.23
N ASN A 25 -2.20 18.61 0.51
CA ASN A 25 -2.97 19.26 -0.54
C ASN A 25 -2.92 18.39 -1.81
N THR A 26 -4.01 17.70 -2.10
CA THR A 26 -4.09 16.73 -3.20
C THR A 26 -3.93 17.39 -4.57
N GLN A 27 -4.50 18.58 -4.78
CA GLN A 27 -4.37 19.30 -6.05
C GLN A 27 -2.90 19.65 -6.32
N ARG A 28 -2.22 20.25 -5.34
CA ARG A 28 -0.80 20.57 -5.46
C ARG A 28 0.07 19.32 -5.60
N PHE A 29 -0.29 18.24 -4.92
CA PHE A 29 0.44 16.98 -5.05
C PHE A 29 0.38 16.39 -6.47
N ILE A 30 -0.69 16.68 -7.23
CA ILE A 30 -0.85 16.22 -8.61
C ILE A 30 -0.19 17.19 -9.60
N ASP A 31 -0.37 18.50 -9.39
CA ASP A 31 0.00 19.53 -10.38
C ASP A 31 1.42 20.11 -10.18
N ASP A 32 1.97 20.04 -8.97
CA ASP A 32 3.24 20.65 -8.58
C ASP A 32 4.25 19.55 -8.19
N ALA A 33 5.13 19.22 -9.14
CA ALA A 33 6.13 18.17 -8.99
C ALA A 33 7.12 18.43 -7.84
N ALA A 34 7.44 19.71 -7.57
CA ALA A 34 8.33 20.07 -6.47
C ALA A 34 7.64 19.84 -5.12
N TYR A 35 6.36 20.20 -5.02
CA TYR A 35 5.55 19.90 -3.84
C TYR A 35 5.37 18.39 -3.63
N ALA A 36 5.09 17.64 -4.69
CA ALA A 36 4.97 16.19 -4.62
C ALA A 36 6.26 15.54 -4.11
N THR A 37 7.41 15.94 -4.67
CA THR A 37 8.73 15.43 -4.26
C THR A 37 9.02 15.74 -2.80
N ALA A 38 8.79 16.98 -2.36
CA ALA A 38 9.02 17.38 -0.97
C ALA A 38 8.14 16.61 0.03
N MET A 39 6.91 16.28 -0.33
CA MET A 39 6.02 15.47 0.52
C MET A 39 6.45 14.00 0.57
N LEU A 40 6.97 13.46 -0.54
CA LEU A 40 7.50 12.10 -0.59
C LEU A 40 8.82 11.98 0.19
N ASP A 41 9.75 12.92 0.03
CA ASP A 41 10.98 13.00 0.85
C ASP A 41 10.66 13.02 2.34
N ARG A 42 9.66 13.82 2.72
CA ARG A 42 9.25 13.94 4.12
C ARG A 42 8.60 12.66 4.64
N ALA A 43 7.84 11.95 3.81
CA ALA A 43 7.29 10.65 4.18
C ALA A 43 8.37 9.57 4.33
N GLU A 44 9.43 9.62 3.52
CA GLU A 44 10.56 8.70 3.59
C GLU A 44 11.47 8.95 4.81
N SER A 45 11.49 10.18 5.34
CA SER A 45 12.26 10.53 6.54
C SER A 45 11.63 10.10 7.87
N VAL A 46 10.45 9.48 7.84
CA VAL A 46 9.69 9.12 9.03
C VAL A 46 9.88 7.63 9.31
N ASP A 47 10.09 7.26 10.58
CA ASP A 47 10.18 5.87 11.04
C ASP A 47 8.80 5.17 11.08
N ASP A 48 8.07 5.21 9.96
CA ASP A 48 6.83 4.46 9.75
C ASP A 48 6.94 3.68 8.43
N GLU A 49 7.15 2.37 8.54
CA GLU A 49 7.37 1.47 7.40
C GLU A 49 6.27 1.57 6.34
N THR A 50 5.02 1.71 6.77
CA THR A 50 3.87 1.79 5.85
C THR A 50 3.90 3.08 5.04
N LEU A 51 4.20 4.20 5.69
CA LEU A 51 4.28 5.51 5.04
C LEU A 51 5.47 5.58 4.08
N VAL A 52 6.63 5.02 4.47
CA VAL A 52 7.81 4.91 3.62
C VAL A 52 7.51 4.05 2.40
N ALA A 53 6.90 2.87 2.59
CA ALA A 53 6.55 1.96 1.49
C ALA A 53 5.57 2.62 0.49
N LEU A 54 4.59 3.38 0.99
CA LEU A 54 3.66 4.13 0.13
C LEU A 54 4.39 5.21 -0.67
N ALA A 55 5.31 5.96 -0.06
CA ALA A 55 6.07 7.00 -0.74
C ALA A 55 6.95 6.41 -1.88
N VAL A 56 7.64 5.32 -1.58
CA VAL A 56 8.48 4.59 -2.57
C VAL A 56 7.62 4.07 -3.72
N ALA A 57 6.47 3.45 -3.45
CA ALA A 57 5.57 2.95 -4.48
C ALA A 57 5.09 4.08 -5.42
N MET A 58 4.79 5.26 -4.87
CA MET A 58 4.39 6.43 -5.65
C MET A 58 5.52 6.96 -6.52
N ARG A 59 6.78 6.97 -6.05
CA ARG A 59 7.94 7.33 -6.88
C ARG A 59 8.15 6.37 -8.03
N LEU A 60 8.06 5.06 -7.78
CA LEU A 60 8.22 4.05 -8.81
C LEU A 60 7.16 4.20 -9.91
N ALA A 61 5.91 4.48 -9.52
CA ALA A 61 4.83 4.76 -10.44
C ALA A 61 5.06 6.04 -11.28
N ALA A 62 5.62 7.09 -10.68
CA ALA A 62 5.92 8.35 -11.35
C ALA A 62 7.15 8.29 -12.27
N GLY A 63 8.18 7.52 -11.87
CA GLY A 63 9.47 7.40 -12.57
C GLY A 63 9.53 6.34 -13.67
N GLY A 64 8.47 5.56 -13.89
CA GLY A 64 8.41 4.56 -14.96
C GLY A 64 9.25 3.29 -14.72
N GLY A 65 9.60 3.00 -13.47
CA GLY A 65 10.25 1.75 -13.09
C GLY A 65 9.21 0.65 -12.88
N THR A 66 9.30 -0.44 -13.62
CA THR A 66 8.50 -1.66 -13.50
C THR A 66 8.58 -2.27 -12.10
N ALA A 67 7.82 -1.73 -11.15
CA ALA A 67 7.54 -2.42 -9.91
C ALA A 67 6.35 -3.34 -10.17
N ALA A 68 6.64 -4.62 -10.36
CA ALA A 68 5.65 -5.69 -10.35
C ALA A 68 4.76 -5.55 -9.10
N PRO A 69 3.46 -5.89 -9.18
CA PRO A 69 2.55 -5.72 -8.06
C PRO A 69 3.11 -6.48 -6.86
N ALA A 70 3.36 -5.76 -5.75
CA ALA A 70 3.52 -6.36 -4.46
C ALA A 70 2.18 -7.00 -4.10
N GLU A 71 2.03 -8.25 -4.53
CA GLU A 71 0.96 -9.14 -4.12
C GLU A 71 1.03 -9.22 -2.60
N ALA A 72 0.05 -8.58 -1.97
CA ALA A 72 -0.06 -8.50 -0.53
C ALA A 72 -0.19 -9.93 0.00
N ALA A 73 0.90 -10.48 0.52
CA ALA A 73 0.88 -11.64 1.41
C ALA A 73 0.22 -11.21 2.72
N ILE A 74 -1.11 -11.12 2.70
CA ILE A 74 -1.95 -11.16 3.89
C ILE A 74 -2.49 -12.59 3.93
N GLU A 75 -1.76 -13.50 4.55
CA GLU A 75 -2.38 -14.70 5.11
C GLU A 75 -2.52 -14.50 6.63
N PRO A 76 -3.71 -14.13 7.12
CA PRO A 76 -3.99 -14.19 8.54
C PRO A 76 -4.74 -15.50 8.86
N ARG A 77 -4.14 -16.22 9.81
CA ARG A 77 -4.76 -17.11 10.81
C ARG A 77 -5.23 -18.49 10.32
N THR A 78 -4.44 -19.47 10.77
CA THR A 78 -4.87 -20.76 11.36
C THR A 78 -6.39 -20.90 11.54
N LYS A 79 -6.99 -21.77 10.73
CA LYS A 79 -8.20 -22.49 11.11
C LYS A 79 -7.83 -23.93 11.42
N ALA A 80 -7.99 -24.29 12.70
CA ALA A 80 -8.17 -25.67 13.08
C ALA A 80 -9.47 -26.19 12.44
N ASP A 81 -9.39 -27.24 11.62
CA ASP A 81 -10.53 -28.10 11.35
C ASP A 81 -10.07 -29.56 11.36
N GLY A 82 -9.84 -30.05 12.58
CA GLY A 82 -9.95 -31.47 12.82
C GLY A 82 -11.41 -31.85 12.71
N ARG A 83 -11.79 -32.47 11.59
CA ARG A 83 -13.02 -33.26 11.44
C ARG A 83 -12.88 -34.23 10.26
N LYS A 84 -12.27 -35.38 10.54
CA LYS A 84 -12.20 -36.52 9.61
C LYS A 84 -13.47 -37.36 9.79
N TYR A 85 -14.58 -36.93 9.19
CA TYR A 85 -15.74 -37.79 8.99
C TYR A 85 -15.64 -38.41 7.60
N LEU A 86 -15.26 -39.69 7.53
CA LEU A 86 -15.57 -40.52 6.37
C LEU A 86 -16.63 -41.54 6.81
N PHE A 87 -17.88 -41.17 6.59
CA PHE A 87 -19.01 -42.10 6.55
C PHE A 87 -18.75 -43.12 5.44
N GLY A 88 -18.98 -44.40 5.75
CA GLY A 88 -18.65 -45.53 4.88
C GLY A 88 -19.57 -45.74 3.69
N ALA A 89 -19.25 -46.75 2.88
CA ALA A 89 -20.15 -47.81 2.42
C ALA A 89 -19.63 -48.51 1.14
N ARG A 90 -19.71 -49.85 1.15
CA ARG A 90 -19.79 -50.82 0.03
C ARG A 90 -18.55 -51.02 -0.86
N GLY A 91 -18.23 -52.20 -1.37
CA GLY A 91 -18.84 -53.54 -1.36
C GLY A 91 -17.72 -54.59 -1.18
N GLY A 92 -18.01 -55.83 -0.79
CA GLY A 92 -18.83 -56.77 -1.54
C GLY A 92 -17.88 -57.78 -2.16
#